data_AF-A0A2N5Z3R6-F1
#
_entry.id   AF-A0A2N5Z3R6-F1
#
_cell.length_a   1.000
_cell.length_b   1.000
_cell.length_c   1.000
_cell.angle_alpha   90.00
_cell.angle_beta   90.00
_cell.angle_gamma   90.00
#
_symmetry.space_group_name_H-M   'P 1'
#
loop_
_entity.id
_entity.type
_entity.pdbx_description
1 polymer ?
#
loop_
_entity_poly.entity_id
_entity_poly.type
_entity_poly.pdbx_seq_one_letter_code
_entity_poly.pdbx_strand_id
1 'polypeptide(L)' 'MYKHLFGPVPSRRLGMSLGVDLVPHKVCSLNCIYCECGATTK' A
#
# COMPACT_ATOMS: atom_id res chain seq x y z
N MET A 1 9.89 -6.16 -14.16
CA MET A 1 8.42 -6.05 -14.16
C MET A 1 8.01 -5.34 -12.88
N TYR A 2 7.23 -4.26 -12.97
CA TYR A 2 7.10 -3.27 -11.90
C TYR A 2 6.47 -3.85 -10.62
N LYS A 3 7.29 -4.13 -9.59
CA LYS A 3 6.89 -4.76 -8.32
C LYS A 3 6.14 -3.81 -7.36
N HIS A 4 6.22 -2.51 -7.63
CA HIS A 4 5.81 -1.42 -6.73
C HIS A 4 4.82 -0.45 -7.40
N LEU A 5 4.38 -0.74 -8.63
CA LEU A 5 3.40 0.08 -9.34
C LEU A 5 2.03 -0.55 -9.23
N PHE A 6 1.12 0.18 -8.61
CA PHE A 6 -0.30 -0.08 -8.68
C PHE A 6 -0.86 0.63 -9.90
N GLY A 7 -1.71 -0.10 -10.62
CA GLY A 7 -2.17 0.23 -11.96
C GLY A 7 -2.88 1.58 -12.10
N PRO A 8 -3.44 1.85 -13.30
CA PRO A 8 -4.13 3.10 -13.57
C PRO A 8 -5.40 3.20 -12.74
N VAL A 9 -5.35 4.00 -11.68
CA VAL A 9 -6.50 4.35 -10.85
C VAL A 9 -7.18 5.57 -11.48
N PRO A 10 -8.50 5.51 -11.75
CA PRO A 10 -9.22 6.67 -12.24
C PRO A 10 -9.19 7.78 -11.19
N SER A 11 -8.54 8.89 -11.52
CA SER A 11 -8.43 10.06 -10.65
C SER A 11 -9.36 11.15 -11.15
N ARG A 12 -10.24 11.66 -10.28
CA ARG A 12 -11.09 12.80 -10.62
C ARG A 12 -10.32 14.08 -10.97
N ARG A 13 -9.06 14.21 -10.54
CA ARG A 13 -8.22 15.39 -10.82
C ARG A 13 -7.29 15.19 -12.03
N LEU A 14 -6.75 13.98 -12.19
CA LEU A 14 -5.67 13.68 -13.16
C LEU A 14 -6.12 12.77 -14.31
N GLY A 15 -7.37 12.32 -14.32
CA GLY A 15 -7.88 11.33 -15.27
C GLY A 15 -7.41 9.92 -14.93
N MET A 16 -6.10 9.66 -15.02
CA MET A 16 -5.46 8.42 -14.60
C MET A 16 -4.24 8.69 -13.74
N SER A 17 -4.17 8.02 -12.59
CA SER A 17 -3.02 8.05 -11.70
C SER A 17 -2.41 6.65 -11.58
N LEU A 18 -1.08 6.58 -11.67
CA LEU A 18 -0.32 5.38 -11.33
C LEU A 18 0.20 5.55 -9.90
N GLY A 19 -0.15 4.61 -9.02
CA GLY A 19 0.32 4.60 -7.64
C GLY A 19 1.67 3.91 -7.56
N VAL A 20 2.61 4.49 -6.79
CA VAL A 20 3.89 3.84 -6.48
C VAL A 20 3.91 3.56 -4.98
N ASP A 21 4.04 2.30 -4.60
CA ASP A 21 4.20 1.89 -3.21
C ASP A 21 5.61 1.38 -2.99
N LEU A 22 6.39 2.16 -2.25
CA LEU A 22 7.78 1.86 -1.95
C LEU A 22 7.92 0.90 -0.75
N VAL A 23 6.81 0.54 -0.10
CA VAL A 23 6.82 -0.29 1.11
C VAL A 23 6.63 -1.76 0.70
N PRO A 24 7.66 -2.61 0.83
CA PRO A 24 7.62 -3.99 0.33
C PRO A 24 6.67 -4.90 1.12
N HIS A 25 6.38 -4.57 2.39
CA HIS A 25 5.46 -5.28 3.27
C HIS A 25 4.61 -4.28 4.02
N LYS A 26 3.28 -4.44 4.03
CA LYS A 26 2.40 -3.57 4.82
C LYS A 26 2.81 -3.62 6.29
N VAL A 27 3.38 -2.55 6.81
CA VAL A 27 3.79 -2.42 8.22
C VAL A 27 2.89 -1.39 8.88
N CYS A 28 2.27 -1.76 9.99
CA CYS A 28 1.49 -0.85 10.82
C CYS A 28 2.34 -0.40 12.01
N SER A 29 2.40 0.91 12.26
CA SER A 29 3.10 1.48 13.43
C SER A 29 2.27 1.42 14.71
N LEU A 30 1.00 0.99 14.63
CA LEU A 30 0.07 0.92 15.75
C LEU A 30 0.02 -0.49 16.35
N ASN A 31 0.01 -0.59 17.68
CA ASN A 31 -0.23 -1.85 18.39
C ASN A 31 -1.73 -2.04 18.65
N CYS A 32 -2.46 -2.60 17.68
CA CYS A 32 -3.91 -2.81 17.74
C CYS A 32 -4.28 -4.27 17.47
N ILE A 33 -5.27 -4.79 18.21
CA ILE A 33 -5.75 -6.18 18.08
C ILE A 33 -6.51 -6.44 16.76
N TYR A 34 -6.95 -5.37 16.09
CA TYR A 34 -7.69 -5.42 14.82
C TYR A 34 -6.82 -5.02 13.62
N CYS A 35 -5.50 -5.22 13.71
CA CYS A 35 -4.61 -4.84 12.63
C CYS A 35 -4.78 -5.75 11.41
N GLU A 36 -5.15 -5.18 10.26
CA GLU A 36 -5.23 -5.92 8.98
C GLU A 36 -3.87 -6.49 8.54
N CYS A 37 -2.76 -5.94 9.04
CA CYS A 37 -1.41 -6.42 8.73
C CYS A 37 -1.00 -7.65 9.56
N GLY A 38 -1.79 -8.05 10.56
CA GLY A 38 -1.47 -9.17 11.45
C GLY A 38 -0.35 -8.87 12.44
N ALA A 39 0.13 -9.93 13.10
CA ALA A 39 1.21 -9.83 14.10
C ALA A 39 2.58 -9.64 13.42
N THR A 40 3.41 -8.75 13.98
CA THR A 40 4.77 -8.55 13.51
C THR A 40 5.69 -9.69 13.96
N THR A 41 6.48 -10.23 13.04
CA THR A 41 7.61 -11.10 13.38
C THR A 41 8.76 -10.25 13.93
N LYS A 42 9.43 -10.75 14.96
CA LYS A 42 10.56 -10.08 15.61
C LYS A 42 11.83 -10.16 14.76
#